data_AF-A0A392N297-F1
#
_entry.id   AF-A0A392N297-F1
#
_cell.length_a   1.000
_cell.length_b   1.000
_cell.length_c   1.000
_cell.angle_alpha   90.00
_cell.angle_beta   90.00
_cell.angle_gamma   90.00
#
_symmetry.space_group_name_H-M   'P 1'
#
loop_
_entity.id
_entity.type
_entity.pdbx_description
1 polymer ?
#
loop_
_entity_poly.entity_id
_entity_poly.type
_entity_poly.pdbx_seq_one_letter_code
_entity_poly.pdbx_strand_id
1 'polypeptide(L)' 'ASQFVYSSKKLGLDPSKVNVNGGAIALGHPLGATGARCVATLLNEMKRRGKDCRFGVISMCIGSGMGAAAVFERGDF' A
#
# COMPACT_ATOMS: atom_id res chain seq x y z
N ALA A 1 -0.62 -12.58 8.02
CA ALA A 1 -0.22 -12.94 6.64
C ALA A 1 -1.39 -13.43 5.77
N SER A 2 -2.31 -14.26 6.28
CA SER A 2 -3.42 -14.86 5.52
C SER A 2 -4.23 -13.89 4.64
N GLN A 3 -4.79 -12.82 5.22
CA GLN A 3 -5.63 -11.86 4.50
C GLN A 3 -4.86 -11.18 3.35
N PHE A 4 -3.62 -10.77 3.59
CA PHE A 4 -2.74 -10.16 2.58
C PHE A 4 -2.50 -11.09 1.38
N VAL A 5 -2.18 -12.37 1.65
CA VAL A 5 -1.93 -13.37 0.61
C VAL A 5 -3.20 -13.63 -0.20
N TYR A 6 -4.35 -13.75 0.46
CA TYR A 6 -5.63 -13.91 -0.22
C TYR A 6 -5.94 -12.74 -1.14
N SER A 7 -5.90 -11.50 -0.64
CA SER A 7 -6.22 -10.31 -1.46
C SER A 7 -5.28 -10.16 -2.66
N SER A 8 -3.97 -10.36 -2.47
CA SER A 8 -2.99 -10.25 -3.56
C SER A 8 -3.22 -11.30 -4.65
N LYS A 9 -3.46 -12.57 -4.25
CA LYS A 9 -3.75 -13.65 -5.20
C LYS A 9 -5.10 -13.47 -5.89
N LYS A 10 -6.13 -13.10 -5.12
CA LYS A 10 -7.50 -12.96 -5.63
C LYS A 10 -7.63 -11.84 -6.67
N LEU A 11 -6.85 -10.77 -6.50
CA LEU A 11 -6.81 -9.64 -7.43
C LEU A 11 -5.72 -9.79 -8.51
N GLY A 12 -4.92 -10.85 -8.49
CA GLY A 12 -3.85 -11.09 -9.46
C GLY A 12 -2.77 -10.00 -9.46
N LEU A 13 -2.44 -9.45 -8.28
CA LEU A 13 -1.47 -8.36 -8.17
C LEU A 13 -0.04 -8.87 -8.41
N ASP A 14 0.75 -8.09 -9.15
CA ASP A 14 2.18 -8.30 -9.33
C ASP A 14 2.92 -8.14 -7.99
N PRO A 15 3.52 -9.22 -7.44
CA PRO A 15 4.20 -9.18 -6.16
C PRO A 15 5.35 -8.16 -6.11
N SER A 16 5.98 -7.85 -7.26
CA SER A 16 7.09 -6.90 -7.34
C SER A 16 6.66 -5.44 -7.10
N LYS A 17 5.35 -5.17 -7.10
CA LYS A 17 4.76 -3.84 -6.89
C LYS A 17 4.05 -3.69 -5.54
N VAL A 18 3.94 -4.77 -4.77
CA VAL A 18 3.20 -4.79 -3.49
C VAL A 18 4.18 -4.71 -2.32
N ASN A 19 4.03 -3.70 -1.45
CA ASN A 19 4.86 -3.50 -0.24
C ASN A 19 6.37 -3.61 -0.51
N VAL A 20 6.87 -2.91 -1.54
CA VAL A 20 8.24 -3.02 -2.07
C VAL A 20 9.36 -2.69 -1.07
N ASN A 21 9.04 -1.96 0.01
CA ASN A 21 9.95 -1.62 1.11
C ASN A 21 9.55 -2.31 2.42
N GLY A 22 8.81 -3.43 2.35
CA GLY A 22 8.26 -4.13 3.51
C GLY A 22 6.87 -3.64 3.95
N GLY A 23 6.20 -4.46 4.77
CA GLY A 23 4.83 -4.23 5.22
C GLY A 23 4.68 -4.26 6.74
N ALA A 24 3.44 -4.22 7.22
CA ALA A 24 3.12 -4.16 8.65
C ALA A 24 3.61 -5.39 9.47
N ILE A 25 3.88 -6.52 8.82
CA ILE A 25 4.50 -7.69 9.48
C ILE A 25 5.90 -7.37 9.98
N ALA A 26 6.69 -6.61 9.20
CA ALA A 26 8.05 -6.22 9.56
C ALA A 26 8.10 -4.89 10.31
N LEU A 27 7.28 -3.92 9.89
CA LEU A 27 7.31 -2.53 10.36
C LEU A 27 6.32 -2.23 11.50
N GLY A 28 5.48 -3.21 11.87
CA GLY A 28 4.40 -3.02 12.83
C GLY A 28 3.11 -2.43 12.26
N HIS A 29 2.03 -2.58 13.02
CA HIS A 29 0.68 -2.11 12.68
C HIS A 29 0.07 -1.25 13.81
N PRO A 30 0.55 -0.01 14.03
CA PRO A 30 -0.13 0.93 14.90
C PRO A 30 -1.46 1.31 14.23
N LEU A 31 -2.59 0.84 14.79
CA LEU A 31 -3.90 0.80 14.12
C LEU A 31 -4.27 2.12 13.42
N GLY A 32 -4.38 3.22 14.17
CA GLY A 32 -4.77 4.52 13.59
C GLY A 32 -3.71 5.17 12.69
N ALA A 33 -2.43 4.90 12.92
CA ALA A 33 -1.34 5.52 12.19
C ALA A 33 -0.99 4.81 10.87
N THR A 34 -1.43 3.56 10.68
CA THR A 34 -1.02 2.76 9.52
C THR A 34 -1.47 3.37 8.19
N GLY A 35 -2.67 3.97 8.13
CA GLY A 35 -3.15 4.66 6.92
C GLY A 35 -2.21 5.78 6.50
N ALA A 36 -1.94 6.73 7.41
CA ALA A 36 -1.05 7.86 7.16
C ALA A 36 0.40 7.41 6.86
N ARG A 37 0.91 6.41 7.60
CA ARG A 37 2.25 5.85 7.36
C ARG A 37 2.35 5.26 5.96
N CYS A 38 1.36 4.50 5.51
CA CYS A 38 1.34 3.94 4.15
C CYS A 38 1.30 5.05 3.08
N VAL A 39 0.57 6.15 3.32
CA VAL A 39 0.56 7.32 2.41
C VAL A 39 1.95 7.89 2.27
N ALA A 40 2.63 8.16 3.39
CA ALA A 40 4.00 8.64 3.36
C ALA A 40 4.94 7.65 2.66
N THR A 41 4.87 6.35 2.96
CA THR A 41 5.72 5.34 2.30
C THR A 41 5.48 5.27 0.79
N LEU A 42 4.21 5.24 0.35
CA LEU A 42 3.86 5.13 -1.07
C LEU A 42 4.33 6.35 -1.85
N LEU A 43 4.00 7.57 -1.40
CA LEU A 43 4.32 8.79 -2.13
C LEU A 43 5.83 9.03 -2.22
N ASN A 44 6.58 8.75 -1.15
CA ASN A 44 8.04 8.85 -1.18
C ASN A 44 8.66 7.82 -2.14
N GLU A 45 8.12 6.59 -2.18
CA GLU A 45 8.60 5.57 -3.11
C GLU A 45 8.29 5.92 -4.57
N MET A 46 7.07 6.41 -4.85
CA MET A 46 6.68 6.89 -6.17
C MET A 46 7.57 8.04 -6.63
N LYS A 47 7.90 8.98 -5.71
CA LYS A 47 8.86 10.06 -5.98
C LYS A 47 10.23 9.51 -6.34
N ARG A 48 10.75 8.53 -5.58
CA ARG A 48 12.06 7.89 -5.83
C ARG A 48 12.13 7.18 -7.18
N ARG A 49 11.04 6.54 -7.60
CA ARG A 49 10.94 5.80 -8.88
C ARG A 49 10.73 6.69 -10.11
N GLY A 50 10.43 7.97 -9.92
CA GLY A 50 10.26 8.93 -11.01
C GLY A 50 8.93 8.80 -11.76
N LYS A 51 8.87 9.39 -12.96
CA LYS A 51 7.62 9.62 -13.72
C LYS A 51 6.89 8.34 -14.13
N ASP A 52 7.62 7.24 -14.33
CA ASP A 52 7.01 5.97 -14.72
C ASP A 52 6.16 5.35 -13.60
N CYS A 53 6.40 5.75 -12.34
CA CYS A 53 5.59 5.36 -11.19
C CYS A 53 4.43 6.34 -10.98
N ARG A 54 3.56 6.44 -11.99
CA ARG A 54 2.47 7.43 -12.03
C ARG A 54 1.37 7.18 -11.01
N PHE A 55 0.93 5.92 -10.85
CA PHE A 55 -0.19 5.57 -9.98
C PHE A 55 0.23 4.61 -8.87
N GLY A 56 -0.31 4.85 -7.68
CA GLY A 56 -0.14 4.02 -6.50
C GLY A 56 -1.46 3.83 -5.77
N VAL A 57 -1.60 2.70 -5.07
CA VAL A 57 -2.81 2.37 -4.30
C VAL A 57 -2.42 2.04 -2.87
N ILE A 58 -3.19 2.55 -1.92
CA ILE A 58 -3.18 2.09 -0.53
C ILE A 58 -4.48 1.38 -0.28
N SER A 59 -4.42 0.22 0.36
CA SER A 59 -5.60 -0.51 0.76
C SER A 59 -5.36 -1.24 2.08
N MET A 60 -6.43 -1.44 2.84
CA MET A 60 -6.43 -2.22 4.07
C MET A 60 -7.81 -2.80 4.37
N CYS A 61 -7.80 -3.95 5.03
CA CYS A 61 -8.99 -4.44 5.72
C CYS A 61 -9.22 -3.60 6.98
N ILE A 62 -10.48 -3.55 7.41
CA ILE A 62 -10.92 -2.85 8.61
C ILE A 62 -11.69 -3.87 9.45
N GLY A 63 -11.46 -3.87 10.77
CA GLY A 63 -12.24 -4.68 11.70
C GLY A 63 -13.75 -4.46 11.50
N SER A 64 -14.58 -5.42 11.92
CA SER A 64 -16.03 -5.44 11.66
C SER A 64 -16.47 -5.63 10.19
N GLY A 65 -15.55 -6.06 9.31
CA GLY A 65 -15.92 -6.57 7.97
C GLY A 65 -15.94 -5.53 6.86
N MET A 66 -15.09 -4.50 6.96
CA MET A 66 -14.96 -3.45 5.95
C MET A 66 -13.59 -3.47 5.27
N GLY A 67 -13.45 -2.69 4.21
CA GLY A 67 -12.17 -2.41 3.56
C GLY A 67 -12.15 -0.99 3.00
N ALA A 68 -10.98 -0.39 2.95
CA ALA A 68 -10.76 0.91 2.33
C ALA A 68 -9.66 0.80 1.27
N ALA A 69 -9.77 1.62 0.23
CA ALA A 69 -8.75 1.81 -0.79
C ALA A 69 -8.71 3.27 -1.24
N ALA A 70 -7.51 3.77 -1.52
CA ALA A 70 -7.29 5.10 -2.06
C ALA A 70 -6.27 5.03 -3.20
N VAL A 71 -6.56 5.74 -4.29
CA VAL A 71 -5.69 5.88 -5.45
C VAL A 71 -4.97 7.22 -5.36
N PHE A 72 -3.67 7.20 -5.59
CA PHE A 72 -2.82 8.39 -5.65
C PHE A 72 -2.15 8.48 -7.00
N GLU A 73 -2.07 9.70 -7.53
CA GLU A 73 -1.21 10.04 -8.66
C GLU A 73 0.06 10.72 -8.14
N ARG A 74 1.20 10.41 -8.76
CA ARG A 74 2.49 11.03 -8.42
C ARG A 74 2.41 12.53 -8.72
N GLY A 75 2.86 13.37 -7.78
CA GLY A 75 3.01 14.80 -8.04
C GLY A 75 4.05 15.09 -9.13
N ASP A 76 3.91 16.26 -9.77
CA ASP A 76 4.77 16.66 -10.89
C ASP A 76 6.17 17.13 -10.47
N PHE A 77 6.33 17.54 -9.22
CA PHE A 77 7.54 18.14 -8.64
C PHE A 77 8.67 17.14 -8.36
#